data_AF-A0A8B3LQW0-F1
#
_entry.id   AF-A0A8B3LQW0-F1
#
_cell.length_a   1.000
_cell.length_b   1.000
_cell.length_c   1.000
_cell.angle_alpha   90.00
_cell.angle_beta   90.00
_cell.angle_gamma   90.00
#
_symmetry.space_group_name_H-M   'P 1'
#
loop_
_entity.id
_entity.type
_entity.pdbx_description
1 polymer ?
#
loop_
_entity_poly.entity_id
_entity_poly.type
_entity_poly.pdbx_seq_one_letter_code
_entity_poly.pdbx_strand_id
1 'polypeptide(L)'
;MKRILVTGGCGFIGRHVAQELVEQDYSVRILDALLEQVHAGEAVALPAGTELIKGDVRDREAVANALDGVDAVIHLAAEVGVGQSMYEIARYVGANDLGTATLLEALIKHPVERIVVASSMSVYGEGLYATPDGRRIDNARRKASDIRSGQWNPLSPGGDALSPLPTDEEKPVDLASIYALTKYAQERAVLIFGEAYG
;
A
#
# COMPACT_ATOMS: atom_id res chain seq x y z
N MET A 1 -19.10 -20.52 -2.92
CA MET A 1 -18.81 -19.08 -3.12
C MET A 1 -17.44 -18.84 -2.52
N LYS A 2 -16.51 -18.23 -3.28
CA LYS A 2 -15.16 -17.96 -2.74
C LYS A 2 -15.22 -16.85 -1.70
N ARG A 3 -14.44 -16.99 -0.63
CA ARG A 3 -14.28 -16.00 0.43
C ARG A 3 -12.99 -15.23 0.26
N ILE A 4 -13.10 -13.91 0.19
CA ILE A 4 -11.98 -12.99 0.01
C ILE A 4 -11.79 -12.18 1.29
N LEU A 5 -10.58 -12.21 1.84
CA LEU A 5 -10.18 -11.34 2.94
C LEU A 5 -9.65 -10.02 2.39
N VAL A 6 -10.23 -8.90 2.81
CA VAL A 6 -9.74 -7.54 2.53
C VAL A 6 -9.22 -6.94 3.85
N THR A 7 -7.90 -6.95 4.04
CA THR A 7 -7.30 -6.22 5.18
C THR A 7 -7.32 -4.71 4.88
N GLY A 8 -7.60 -3.85 5.85
CA GLY A 8 -7.80 -2.42 5.61
C GLY A 8 -9.10 -2.12 4.82
N GLY A 9 -10.05 -3.06 4.84
CA GLY A 9 -11.25 -3.03 4.03
C GLY A 9 -12.25 -1.93 4.40
N CYS A 10 -12.11 -1.28 5.56
CA CYS A 10 -12.94 -0.13 5.92
C CYS A 10 -12.37 1.19 5.39
N GLY A 11 -11.12 1.20 4.91
CA GLY A 11 -10.48 2.39 4.34
C GLY A 11 -11.06 2.82 3.00
N PHE A 12 -10.59 3.97 2.48
CA PHE A 12 -11.09 4.58 1.25
C PHE A 12 -11.09 3.61 0.05
N ILE A 13 -9.97 2.95 -0.24
CA ILE A 13 -9.90 1.96 -1.34
C ILE A 13 -10.63 0.67 -0.95
N GLY A 14 -10.43 0.21 0.29
CA GLY A 14 -10.95 -1.05 0.79
C GLY A 14 -12.46 -1.20 0.66
N ARG A 15 -13.23 -0.16 0.98
CA ARG A 15 -14.70 -0.20 0.89
C ARG A 15 -15.20 -0.36 -0.54
N HIS A 16 -14.51 0.25 -1.51
CA HIS A 16 -14.86 0.11 -2.93
C HIS A 16 -14.51 -1.28 -3.45
N VAL A 17 -13.36 -1.83 -3.03
CA VAL A 17 -12.97 -3.22 -3.34
C VAL A 17 -13.97 -4.20 -2.73
N ALA A 18 -14.36 -4.01 -1.46
CA ALA A 18 -15.34 -4.86 -0.79
C ALA A 18 -16.71 -4.80 -1.49
N GLN A 19 -17.14 -3.62 -1.92
CA GLN A 19 -18.38 -3.45 -2.67
C GLN A 19 -18.33 -4.18 -4.01
N GLU A 20 -17.29 -3.97 -4.82
CA GLU A 20 -17.13 -4.67 -6.11
C GLU A 20 -17.13 -6.18 -5.92
N LEU A 21 -16.40 -6.71 -4.92
CA LEU A 21 -16.38 -8.14 -4.64
C LEU A 21 -17.78 -8.70 -4.30
N VAL A 22 -18.57 -7.98 -3.51
CA VAL A 22 -19.95 -8.39 -3.21
C VAL A 22 -20.83 -8.35 -4.46
N GLU A 23 -20.70 -7.32 -5.30
CA GLU A 23 -21.43 -7.21 -6.58
C GLU A 23 -21.07 -8.32 -7.56
N GLN A 24 -19.87 -8.91 -7.43
CA GLN A 24 -19.41 -10.07 -8.21
C GLN A 24 -19.66 -11.42 -7.51
N ASP A 25 -20.59 -11.47 -6.55
CA ASP A 25 -21.01 -12.69 -5.83
C ASP A 25 -19.87 -13.37 -5.04
N TYR A 26 -18.89 -12.63 -4.50
CA TYR A 26 -17.93 -13.15 -3.54
C TYR A 26 -18.41 -12.98 -2.09
N SER A 27 -18.03 -13.92 -1.21
CA SER A 27 -18.14 -13.71 0.24
C SER A 27 -16.98 -12.83 0.68
N VAL A 28 -17.24 -11.72 1.35
CA VAL A 28 -16.19 -10.77 1.74
C VAL A 28 -16.05 -10.73 3.25
N ARG A 29 -14.80 -10.87 3.71
CA ARG A 29 -14.41 -10.63 5.09
C ARG A 29 -13.43 -9.48 5.14
N ILE A 30 -13.58 -8.60 6.12
CA ILE A 30 -12.74 -7.43 6.33
C ILE A 30 -12.00 -7.58 7.65
N LEU A 31 -10.69 -7.34 7.64
CA LEU A 31 -9.88 -7.12 8.84
C LEU A 31 -9.46 -5.66 8.88
N ASP A 32 -9.92 -4.89 9.86
CA ASP A 32 -9.57 -3.47 9.98
C ASP A 32 -9.40 -3.05 11.44
N ALA A 33 -8.40 -2.23 11.72
CA ALA A 33 -8.13 -1.75 13.07
C ALA A 33 -9.11 -0.64 13.51
N LEU A 34 -9.85 -0.06 12.56
CA LEU A 34 -10.73 1.10 12.76
C LEU A 34 -10.00 2.25 13.45
N LEU A 35 -8.81 2.59 12.94
CA LEU A 35 -8.00 3.69 13.47
C LEU A 35 -8.78 5.02 13.43
N GLU A 36 -8.80 5.72 14.56
CA GLU A 36 -9.52 7.00 14.72
C GLU A 36 -9.11 8.04 13.67
N GLN A 37 -7.82 8.10 13.34
CA GLN A 37 -7.29 9.01 12.32
C GLN A 37 -7.90 8.79 10.92
N VAL A 38 -8.41 7.60 10.64
CA VAL A 38 -8.99 7.23 9.33
C VAL A 38 -10.52 7.35 9.36
N HIS A 39 -11.15 6.97 10.47
CA HIS A 39 -12.61 6.79 10.54
C HIS A 39 -13.33 7.86 11.36
N ALA A 40 -12.62 8.70 12.13
CA ALA A 40 -13.18 9.82 12.90
C ALA A 40 -14.40 9.45 13.78
N GLY A 41 -14.43 8.23 14.32
CA GLY A 41 -15.54 7.72 15.13
C GLY A 41 -16.85 7.46 14.35
N GLU A 42 -16.84 7.56 13.02
CA GLU A 42 -18.02 7.30 12.19
C GLU A 42 -18.28 5.80 12.05
N ALA A 43 -19.56 5.43 11.98
CA ALA A 43 -19.95 4.06 11.65
C ALA A 43 -19.59 3.79 10.18
N VAL A 44 -18.68 2.84 9.94
CA VAL A 44 -18.31 2.44 8.59
C VAL A 44 -19.48 1.68 7.97
N ALA A 45 -20.11 2.28 6.96
CA ALA A 45 -21.13 1.62 6.15
C ALA A 45 -20.45 0.59 5.24
N LEU A 46 -20.64 -0.69 5.55
CA LEU A 46 -20.13 -1.80 4.74
C LEU A 46 -21.26 -2.39 3.88
N PRO A 47 -20.94 -2.94 2.69
CA PRO A 47 -21.91 -3.65 1.88
C PRO A 47 -22.59 -4.78 2.68
N ALA A 48 -23.87 -5.00 2.41
CA ALA A 48 -24.60 -6.11 3.02
C ALA A 48 -23.92 -7.45 2.65
N GLY A 49 -23.80 -8.35 3.62
CA GLY A 49 -23.13 -9.65 3.41
C GLY A 49 -21.62 -9.64 3.61
N THR A 50 -21.04 -8.51 4.02
CA THR A 50 -19.64 -8.45 4.51
C THR A 50 -19.55 -8.85 5.98
N GLU A 51 -18.49 -9.58 6.34
CA GLU A 51 -18.13 -9.87 7.72
C GLU A 51 -16.99 -8.94 8.16
N LEU A 52 -17.17 -8.19 9.24
CA LEU A 52 -16.13 -7.32 9.80
C LEU A 52 -15.48 -7.96 11.02
N ILE A 53 -14.16 -8.11 10.97
CA ILE A 53 -13.30 -8.41 12.11
C ILE A 53 -12.54 -7.13 12.46
N LYS A 54 -12.89 -6.53 13.59
CA LYS A 54 -12.12 -5.41 14.14
C LYS A 54 -10.84 -5.96 14.76
N GLY A 55 -9.69 -5.65 14.18
CA GLY A 55 -8.41 -6.16 14.64
C GLY A 55 -7.23 -5.49 13.94
N ASP A 56 -6.09 -5.50 14.61
CA ASP A 56 -4.85 -4.99 14.06
C ASP A 56 -4.15 -6.08 13.23
N VAL A 57 -3.59 -5.74 12.08
CA VAL A 57 -2.85 -6.71 11.24
C VAL A 57 -1.56 -7.21 11.92
N ARG A 58 -1.09 -6.52 12.95
CA ARG A 58 0.03 -6.96 13.81
C ARG A 58 -0.38 -8.02 14.82
N ASP A 59 -1.68 -8.16 15.10
CA ASP A 59 -2.22 -9.15 16.01
C ASP A 59 -2.36 -10.50 15.31
N ARG A 60 -1.53 -11.45 15.75
CA ARG A 60 -1.46 -12.81 15.18
C ARG A 60 -2.78 -13.57 15.31
N GLU A 61 -3.49 -13.39 16.42
CA GLU A 61 -4.76 -14.09 16.65
C GLU A 61 -5.86 -13.48 15.78
N ALA A 62 -5.92 -12.15 15.68
CA ALA A 62 -6.86 -11.47 14.80
C ALA A 62 -6.64 -11.87 13.32
N VAL A 63 -5.39 -11.93 12.87
CA VAL A 63 -5.04 -12.37 11.51
C VAL A 63 -5.40 -13.84 11.28
N ALA A 64 -5.08 -14.74 12.22
CA ALA A 64 -5.43 -16.16 12.09
C ALA A 64 -6.96 -16.36 12.02
N ASN A 65 -7.71 -15.67 12.88
CA ASN A 65 -9.17 -15.70 12.84
C ASN A 65 -9.71 -15.15 11.52
N ALA A 66 -9.09 -14.07 10.99
CA ALA A 66 -9.49 -13.49 9.72
C ALA A 66 -9.26 -14.43 8.54
N LEU A 67 -8.22 -15.26 8.57
CA LEU A 67 -7.88 -16.21 7.51
C LEU A 67 -8.72 -17.51 7.52
N ASP A 68 -9.57 -17.74 8.52
CA ASP A 68 -10.34 -18.98 8.63
C ASP A 68 -11.31 -19.19 7.44
N GLY A 69 -11.08 -20.22 6.63
CA GLY A 69 -11.89 -20.51 5.44
C GLY A 69 -11.83 -19.43 4.36
N VAL A 70 -10.72 -18.68 4.27
CA VAL A 70 -10.47 -17.69 3.21
C VAL A 70 -9.79 -18.37 2.01
N ASP A 71 -10.24 -18.03 0.80
CA ASP A 71 -9.66 -18.56 -0.45
C ASP A 71 -8.63 -17.61 -1.07
N ALA A 72 -8.74 -16.30 -0.86
CA ALA A 72 -7.79 -15.30 -1.36
C ALA A 72 -7.75 -14.04 -0.49
N VAL A 73 -6.65 -13.29 -0.57
CA VAL A 73 -6.40 -12.08 0.22
C VAL A 73 -6.15 -10.87 -0.69
N ILE A 74 -6.78 -9.74 -0.37
CA ILE A 74 -6.42 -8.42 -0.86
C ILE A 74 -5.87 -7.62 0.33
N HIS A 75 -4.55 -7.43 0.34
CA HIS A 75 -3.83 -6.79 1.43
C HIS A 75 -3.70 -5.27 1.22
N LEU A 76 -4.61 -4.50 1.84
CA LEU A 76 -4.64 -3.03 1.80
C LEU A 76 -4.30 -2.38 3.15
N ALA A 77 -4.18 -3.16 4.23
CA ALA A 77 -3.82 -2.63 5.54
C ALA A 77 -2.41 -2.04 5.50
N ALA A 78 -2.33 -0.72 5.68
CA ALA A 78 -1.08 0.04 5.78
C ALA A 78 -1.35 1.42 6.39
N GLU A 79 -0.36 1.96 7.08
CA GLU A 79 -0.27 3.40 7.37
C GLU A 79 0.09 4.16 6.10
N VAL A 80 -0.58 5.31 5.89
CA VAL A 80 -0.43 6.16 4.70
C VAL A 80 -0.10 7.59 5.09
N GLY A 81 0.77 8.23 4.30
CA GLY A 81 1.15 9.63 4.50
C GLY A 81 2.66 9.85 4.52
N VAL A 82 3.20 10.41 3.44
CA VAL A 82 4.64 10.65 3.27
C VAL A 82 5.20 11.53 4.40
N GLY A 83 4.56 12.66 4.70
CA GLY A 83 5.04 13.59 5.74
C GLY A 83 5.03 12.98 7.14
N GLN A 84 3.93 12.34 7.53
CA GLN A 84 3.79 11.75 8.87
C GLN A 84 4.78 10.60 9.10
N SER A 85 5.06 9.82 8.07
CA SER A 85 6.02 8.72 8.14
C SER A 85 7.41 9.13 8.63
N MET A 86 7.79 10.40 8.46
CA MET A 86 9.10 10.91 8.85
C MET A 86 9.27 11.10 10.36
N TYR A 87 8.18 11.16 11.13
CA TYR A 87 8.22 11.30 12.58
C TYR A 87 7.45 10.19 13.34
N GLU A 88 6.56 9.46 12.67
CA GLU A 88 5.86 8.27 13.20
C GLU A 88 6.51 6.96 12.71
N ILE A 89 7.85 6.91 12.68
CA ILE A 89 8.61 5.84 11.99
C ILE A 89 8.22 4.44 12.47
N ALA A 90 8.22 4.22 13.79
CA ALA A 90 7.90 2.91 14.38
C ALA A 90 6.46 2.47 14.10
N ARG A 91 5.53 3.43 14.01
CA ARG A 91 4.13 3.16 13.66
C ARG A 91 4.00 2.67 12.23
N TYR A 92 4.68 3.32 11.29
CA TYR A 92 4.70 2.92 9.87
C TYR A 92 5.39 1.57 9.67
N VAL A 93 6.59 1.38 10.22
CA VAL A 93 7.30 0.09 10.16
C VAL A 93 6.50 -1.03 10.82
N GLY A 94 5.86 -0.74 11.96
CA GLY A 94 5.02 -1.71 12.66
C GLY A 94 3.80 -2.14 11.85
N ALA A 95 3.03 -1.19 11.32
CA ALA A 95 1.81 -1.51 10.59
C ALA A 95 2.11 -2.09 9.20
N ASN A 96 3.06 -1.51 8.48
CA ASN A 96 3.35 -1.89 7.10
C ASN A 96 4.22 -3.15 7.05
N ASP A 97 5.41 -3.11 7.64
CA ASP A 97 6.37 -4.21 7.48
C ASP A 97 6.02 -5.39 8.39
N LEU A 98 5.90 -5.15 9.70
CA LEU A 98 5.57 -6.20 10.67
C LEU A 98 4.15 -6.72 10.46
N GLY A 99 3.18 -5.86 10.16
CA GLY A 99 1.81 -6.28 9.82
C GLY A 99 1.78 -7.22 8.62
N THR A 100 2.46 -6.87 7.54
CA THR A 100 2.58 -7.77 6.38
C THR A 100 3.30 -9.06 6.75
N ALA A 101 4.39 -9.00 7.51
CA ALA A 101 5.09 -10.20 7.96
C ALA A 101 4.19 -11.14 8.80
N THR A 102 3.37 -10.58 9.70
CA THR A 102 2.39 -11.34 10.49
C THR A 102 1.36 -12.03 9.60
N LEU A 103 0.83 -11.33 8.59
CA LEU A 103 -0.08 -11.91 7.60
C LEU A 103 0.58 -13.05 6.84
N LEU A 104 1.79 -12.84 6.30
CA LEU A 104 2.51 -13.85 5.52
C LEU A 104 2.87 -15.08 6.36
N GLU A 105 3.29 -14.89 7.62
CA GLU A 105 3.56 -16.00 8.55
C GLU A 105 2.28 -16.81 8.82
N ALA A 106 1.12 -16.16 8.96
CA ALA A 106 -0.15 -16.84 9.15
C ALA A 106 -0.60 -17.62 7.90
N LEU A 107 -0.34 -17.09 6.70
CA LEU A 107 -0.64 -17.75 5.43
C LEU A 107 0.10 -19.08 5.23
N ILE A 108 1.22 -19.31 5.92
CA ILE A 108 1.89 -20.63 5.91
C ILE A 108 0.99 -21.72 6.50
N LYS A 109 0.21 -21.38 7.53
CA LYS A 109 -0.72 -22.31 8.20
C LYS A 109 -2.11 -22.29 7.58
N HIS A 110 -2.46 -21.17 6.94
CA HIS A 110 -3.75 -20.94 6.28
C HIS A 110 -3.50 -20.56 4.81
N PRO A 111 -3.03 -21.51 3.97
CA PRO A 111 -2.70 -21.21 2.60
C PRO A 111 -3.93 -20.76 1.83
N VAL A 112 -3.73 -19.78 0.94
CA VAL A 112 -4.76 -19.21 0.07
C VAL A 112 -4.33 -19.38 -1.38
N GLU A 113 -5.28 -19.32 -2.31
CA GLU A 113 -5.00 -19.46 -3.74
C GLU A 113 -4.30 -18.23 -4.34
N ARG A 114 -4.48 -17.05 -3.72
CA ARG A 114 -3.94 -15.78 -4.22
C ARG A 114 -3.84 -14.72 -3.13
N ILE A 115 -2.77 -13.95 -3.17
CA ILE A 115 -2.65 -12.67 -2.47
C ILE A 115 -2.41 -11.54 -3.48
N VAL A 116 -3.11 -10.43 -3.32
CA VAL A 116 -2.88 -9.17 -4.03
C VAL A 116 -2.48 -8.12 -3.00
N VAL A 117 -1.36 -7.43 -3.21
CA VAL A 117 -0.89 -6.37 -2.32
C VAL A 117 -0.99 -5.02 -3.02
N ALA A 118 -1.48 -4.00 -2.31
CA ALA A 118 -1.41 -2.62 -2.79
C ALA A 118 -0.04 -2.02 -2.45
N SER A 119 0.82 -1.86 -3.45
CA SER A 119 2.05 -1.05 -3.34
C SER A 119 1.72 0.45 -3.48
N SER A 120 2.68 1.30 -3.85
CA SER A 120 2.46 2.73 -4.02
C SER A 120 3.41 3.34 -5.05
N MET A 121 2.91 4.30 -5.84
CA MET A 121 3.75 5.11 -6.73
C MET A 121 4.91 5.82 -6.01
N SER A 122 4.80 6.03 -4.69
CA SER A 122 5.86 6.63 -3.87
C SER A 122 7.16 5.84 -3.87
N VAL A 123 7.16 4.55 -4.25
CA VAL A 123 8.40 3.78 -4.43
C VAL A 123 9.28 4.32 -5.55
N TYR A 124 8.70 5.10 -6.48
CA TYR A 124 9.40 5.72 -7.60
C TYR A 124 9.82 7.18 -7.36
N GLY A 125 9.61 7.71 -6.15
CA GLY A 125 10.00 9.08 -5.80
C GLY A 125 9.22 10.13 -6.60
N GLU A 126 9.94 11.01 -7.31
CA GLU A 126 9.35 12.10 -8.10
C GLU A 126 8.86 11.67 -9.50
N GLY A 127 9.00 10.38 -9.83
CA GLY A 127 8.65 9.84 -11.15
C GLY A 127 9.73 10.06 -12.20
N LEU A 128 9.35 9.87 -13.46
CA LEU A 128 10.23 9.93 -14.63
C LEU A 128 10.06 11.25 -15.39
N TYR A 129 11.15 11.78 -15.94
CA TYR A 129 11.16 13.01 -16.72
C TYR A 129 12.00 12.87 -17.99
N ALA A 130 11.83 13.81 -18.92
CA ALA A 130 12.69 13.99 -20.09
C ALA A 130 13.27 15.40 -20.17
N THR A 131 14.53 15.49 -20.58
CA THR A 131 15.15 16.73 -21.05
C THR A 131 14.65 17.11 -22.45
N PRO A 132 14.86 18.35 -22.93
CA PRO A 132 14.39 18.79 -24.25
C PRO A 132 14.91 17.98 -25.44
N ASP A 133 16.08 17.34 -25.29
CA ASP A 133 16.69 16.44 -26.28
C ASP A 133 16.16 14.99 -26.19
N GLY A 134 15.18 14.72 -25.32
CA GLY A 134 14.49 13.43 -25.20
C GLY A 134 15.18 12.41 -24.28
N ARG A 135 16.27 12.77 -23.60
CA ARG A 135 16.92 11.87 -22.64
C ARG A 135 16.09 11.71 -21.37
N ARG A 136 15.90 10.45 -20.94
CA ARG A 136 15.20 10.07 -19.71
C ARG A 136 16.00 10.50 -18.47
N ILE A 137 15.31 11.03 -17.46
CA ILE A 137 15.82 11.41 -16.14
C ILE A 137 14.96 10.72 -15.08
N ASP A 138 15.54 9.80 -14.33
CA ASP A 138 14.86 8.94 -13.34
C ASP A 138 15.12 9.36 -11.88
N ASN A 139 16.01 10.32 -11.67
CA ASN A 139 16.47 10.82 -10.38
C ASN A 139 16.18 12.32 -10.18
N ALA A 140 15.23 12.86 -10.94
CA ALA A 140 14.81 14.25 -10.78
C ALA A 140 14.36 14.51 -9.33
N ARG A 141 14.77 15.65 -8.78
CA ARG A 141 14.46 16.04 -7.41
C ARG A 141 14.12 17.51 -7.33
N ARG A 142 12.94 17.82 -6.79
CA ARG A 142 12.61 19.19 -6.44
C ARG A 142 13.42 19.60 -5.21
N LYS A 143 14.05 20.77 -5.28
CA LYS A 143 14.78 21.34 -4.14
C LYS A 143 13.85 22.27 -3.39
N ALA A 144 13.93 22.24 -2.06
CA ALA A 144 13.12 23.11 -1.22
C ALA A 144 13.40 24.61 -1.46
N SER A 145 14.61 24.98 -1.88
CA SER A 145 14.95 26.34 -2.32
C SER A 145 14.14 26.77 -3.53
N ASP A 146 14.05 25.89 -4.52
CA ASP A 146 13.44 26.17 -5.81
C ASP A 146 11.93 26.36 -5.62
N ILE A 147 11.32 25.44 -4.86
CA ILE A 147 9.92 25.52 -4.43
C ILE A 147 9.63 26.86 -3.73
N ARG A 148 10.47 27.28 -2.77
CA ARG A 148 10.29 28.57 -2.05
C ARG A 148 10.40 29.78 -2.97
N SER A 149 11.17 29.68 -4.05
CA SER A 149 11.31 30.73 -5.05
C SER A 149 10.22 30.70 -6.15
N GLY A 150 9.27 29.76 -6.08
CA GLY A 150 8.20 29.60 -7.08
C GLY A 150 8.59 28.71 -8.27
N GLN A 151 9.77 28.09 -8.24
CA GLN A 151 10.19 27.08 -9.22
C GLN A 151 9.71 25.69 -8.76
N TRP A 152 8.48 25.34 -9.14
CA TRP A 152 7.82 24.11 -8.69
C TRP A 152 8.26 22.86 -9.45
N ASN A 153 8.60 22.99 -10.73
CA ASN A 153 9.01 21.87 -11.57
C ASN A 153 10.50 21.57 -11.36
N PRO A 154 10.89 20.27 -11.29
CA PRO A 154 12.29 19.91 -11.21
C PRO A 154 13.03 20.33 -12.48
N LEU A 155 14.29 20.67 -12.33
CA LEU A 155 15.20 20.99 -13.43
C LEU A 155 16.22 19.86 -13.60
N SER A 156 16.78 19.75 -14.79
CA SER A 156 17.92 18.87 -15.04
C SER A 156 19.11 19.28 -14.15
N PRO A 157 20.12 18.42 -13.93
CA PRO A 157 21.36 18.84 -13.28
C PRO A 157 22.03 20.06 -13.95
N GLY A 158 21.80 20.26 -15.25
CA GLY A 158 22.26 21.41 -16.04
C GLY A 158 21.36 22.65 -15.97
N GLY A 159 20.22 22.57 -15.28
CA GLY A 159 19.25 23.66 -15.15
C GLY A 159 18.16 23.69 -16.22
N ASP A 160 18.12 22.70 -17.12
CA ASP A 160 17.11 22.65 -18.18
C ASP A 160 15.73 22.32 -17.60
N ALA A 161 14.69 22.88 -18.22
CA ALA A 161 13.32 22.50 -17.91
C ALA A 161 13.08 21.02 -18.26
N LEU A 162 12.51 20.28 -17.32
CA LEU A 162 12.13 18.89 -17.51
C LEU A 162 10.64 18.77 -17.83
N SER A 163 10.30 17.81 -18.69
CA SER A 163 8.91 17.42 -18.95
C SER A 163 8.61 16.09 -18.26
N PRO A 164 7.46 15.92 -17.59
CA PRO A 164 7.12 14.65 -16.94
C PRO A 164 6.83 13.58 -17.99
N LEU A 165 7.23 12.33 -17.69
CA LEU A 165 6.92 11.14 -18.45
C LEU A 165 6.06 10.18 -17.62
N PRO A 166 5.23 9.32 -18.26
CA PRO A 166 4.69 8.15 -17.60
C PRO A 166 5.81 7.35 -16.95
N THR A 167 5.62 6.95 -15.69
CA THR A 167 6.59 6.15 -14.96
C THR A 167 6.23 4.67 -15.15
N ASP A 168 7.12 3.95 -15.82
CA ASP A 168 7.05 2.51 -16.03
C ASP A 168 7.76 1.74 -14.91
N GLU A 169 7.59 0.43 -14.88
CA GLU A 169 8.22 -0.49 -13.93
C GLU A 169 9.72 -0.70 -14.20
N GLU A 170 10.26 -0.18 -15.32
CA GLU A 170 11.71 -0.16 -15.58
C GLU A 170 12.43 0.94 -14.81
N LYS A 171 11.70 1.96 -14.32
CA LYS A 171 12.30 3.03 -13.50
C LYS A 171 12.89 2.44 -12.21
N PRO A 172 14.15 2.74 -11.88
CA PRO A 172 14.70 2.36 -10.59
C PRO A 172 13.88 2.94 -9.42
N VAL A 173 13.72 2.12 -8.38
CA VAL A 173 13.13 2.54 -7.11
C VAL A 173 13.93 3.64 -6.48
N ASP A 174 13.22 4.57 -5.87
CA ASP A 174 13.77 5.81 -5.34
C ASP A 174 13.00 6.25 -4.10
N LEU A 175 13.44 5.72 -2.96
CA LEU A 175 12.69 5.71 -1.70
C LEU A 175 12.93 7.01 -0.92
N ALA A 176 12.14 8.04 -1.21
CA ALA A 176 12.29 9.38 -0.63
C ALA A 176 11.67 9.55 0.79
N SER A 177 11.06 8.51 1.37
CA SER A 177 10.41 8.59 2.69
C SER A 177 10.31 7.22 3.37
N ILE A 178 10.03 7.22 4.68
CA ILE A 178 9.74 6.00 5.44
C ILE A 178 8.49 5.29 4.90
N TYR A 179 7.47 6.04 4.50
CA TYR A 179 6.30 5.48 3.83
C TYR A 179 6.70 4.75 2.54
N ALA A 180 7.47 5.38 1.66
CA ALA A 180 7.94 4.75 0.42
C ALA A 180 8.76 3.47 0.70
N LEU A 181 9.67 3.53 1.68
CA LEU A 181 10.48 2.38 2.09
C LEU A 181 9.62 1.21 2.58
N THR A 182 8.69 1.47 3.49
CA THR A 182 7.82 0.43 4.05
C THR A 182 6.85 -0.14 3.02
N LYS A 183 6.28 0.69 2.12
CA LYS A 183 5.46 0.18 1.00
C LYS A 183 6.26 -0.70 0.05
N TYR A 184 7.51 -0.33 -0.24
CA TYR A 184 8.39 -1.17 -1.05
C TYR A 184 8.73 -2.48 -0.33
N ALA A 185 8.99 -2.44 0.98
CA ALA A 185 9.20 -3.65 1.78
C ALA A 185 7.98 -4.58 1.75
N GLN A 186 6.75 -4.04 1.90
CA GLN A 186 5.51 -4.81 1.76
C GLN A 186 5.40 -5.49 0.40
N GLU A 187 5.63 -4.75 -0.69
CA GLU A 187 5.61 -5.29 -2.05
C GLU A 187 6.59 -6.45 -2.21
N ARG A 188 7.86 -6.21 -1.84
CA ARG A 188 8.92 -7.21 -1.98
C ARG A 188 8.67 -8.43 -1.08
N ALA A 189 8.19 -8.25 0.14
CA ALA A 189 7.89 -9.34 1.05
C ALA A 189 6.81 -10.27 0.49
N VAL A 190 5.73 -9.71 -0.07
CA VAL A 190 4.65 -10.51 -0.67
C VAL A 190 5.12 -11.24 -1.92
N LEU A 191 5.92 -10.60 -2.78
CA LEU A 191 6.48 -11.26 -3.96
C LEU A 191 7.44 -12.40 -3.59
N ILE A 192 8.35 -12.17 -2.65
CA ILE A 192 9.28 -13.20 -2.16
C ILE A 192 8.51 -14.36 -1.52
N PHE A 193 7.46 -14.06 -0.75
CA PHE A 193 6.62 -15.09 -0.16
C PHE A 193 5.90 -15.93 -1.22
N GLY A 194 5.28 -15.30 -2.22
CA GLY A 194 4.62 -16.01 -3.33
C GLY A 194 5.59 -16.91 -4.11
N GLU A 195 6.81 -16.43 -4.39
CA GLU A 195 7.84 -17.27 -5.02
C GLU A 195 8.20 -18.51 -4.18
N ALA A 196 8.13 -18.40 -2.84
CA ALA A 196 8.47 -19.47 -1.93
C ALA A 196 7.31 -20.46 -1.66
N TYR A 197 6.06 -20.00 -1.70
CA TYR A 197 4.89 -20.77 -1.24
C TYR A 197 3.82 -21.04 -2.32
N GLY A 198 3.95 -20.46 -3.53
CA GLY A 198 3.05 -20.67 -4.67
C GLY A 198 2.05 -19.54 -4.89
#